data_AF-A0A4Q3AIN5-F1
#
_entry.id   AF-A0A4Q3AIN5-F1
#
_cell.length_a   1.000
_cell.length_b   1.000
_cell.length_c   1.000
_cell.angle_alpha   90.00
_cell.angle_beta   90.00
_cell.angle_gamma   90.00
#
_symmetry.space_group_name_H-M   'P 1'
#
loop_
_entity.id
_entity.type
_entity.pdbx_description
1 polymer ?
#
loop_
_entity_poly.entity_id
_entity_poly.type
_entity_poly.pdbx_seq_one_letter_code
_entity_poly.pdbx_strand_id
1 'polypeptide(L)'
;MKISTTCLPLLGIAVLTASSLAVESEPAMRDAATHDQLSHQLRVANNQNPLVKFTPAEGPDPSTAGQTGDLIGGSDFLSFGGRATIVPKHAILNIPAGLADRIKLQPGSNVQTWAEFYASNRGWITTVEVSRVQAEGNQALAEELTKRIGKSSSVVVATYQGGPISVLPLKVPAQAVPAGAANAQKTATTQKP
;
A
#
# COMPACT_ATOMS: atom_id res chain seq x y z
N MET A 1 -14.08 -43.18 16.54
CA MET A 1 -12.62 -43.27 16.38
C MET A 1 -12.01 -42.52 17.56
N LYS A 2 -11.74 -43.21 18.67
CA LYS A 2 -10.43 -43.70 19.12
C LYS A 2 -9.34 -42.61 19.20
N ILE A 3 -9.41 -41.87 20.32
CA ILE A 3 -8.35 -41.44 21.26
C ILE A 3 -6.91 -41.71 20.77
N SER A 4 -6.08 -40.66 20.70
CA SER A 4 -4.62 -40.81 20.78
C SER A 4 -4.05 -39.77 21.75
N THR A 5 -3.63 -40.31 22.89
CA THR A 5 -3.01 -39.66 24.04
C THR A 5 -1.50 -39.93 23.97
N THR A 6 -0.68 -38.89 24.06
CA THR A 6 0.78 -38.93 24.28
C THR A 6 1.09 -37.65 25.07
N CYS A 7 1.35 -37.61 26.38
CA CYS A 7 2.04 -38.47 27.35
C CYS A 7 3.59 -38.37 27.31
N LEU A 8 4.10 -37.49 28.20
CA LEU A 8 5.39 -37.53 28.93
C LEU A 8 6.71 -37.23 28.17
N PRO A 9 7.85 -36.97 28.85
CA PRO A 9 8.13 -36.11 30.04
C PRO A 9 9.53 -35.42 30.00
N LEU A 10 9.85 -34.63 31.03
CA LEU A 10 11.17 -34.30 31.67
C LEU A 10 11.21 -32.79 31.98
N LEU A 11 11.09 -32.31 33.22
CA LEU A 11 11.87 -32.59 34.44
C LEU A 11 13.38 -32.33 34.24
N GLY A 12 13.79 -31.11 34.58
CA GLY A 12 15.17 -30.66 34.65
C GLY A 12 15.29 -29.53 35.66
N ILE A 13 15.16 -29.87 36.95
CA ILE A 13 15.43 -28.97 38.08
C ILE A 13 16.95 -28.97 38.27
N ALA A 14 17.61 -27.88 37.90
CA ALA A 14 18.99 -27.61 38.29
C ALA A 14 18.98 -26.68 39.50
N VAL A 15 19.48 -27.19 40.62
CA VAL A 15 19.53 -26.54 41.94
C VAL A 15 21.01 -26.41 42.32
N LEU A 16 21.35 -25.25 42.91
CA LEU A 16 22.58 -24.92 43.67
C LEU A 16 23.87 -24.82 42.81
N THR A 17 24.73 -23.81 42.91
CA THR A 17 25.18 -23.02 44.07
C THR A 17 25.60 -21.61 43.66
N ALA A 18 25.04 -20.58 44.31
CA ALA A 18 25.57 -19.21 44.23
C ALA A 18 26.70 -19.06 45.26
N SER A 19 27.94 -19.01 44.81
CA SER A 19 29.08 -18.57 45.63
C SER A 19 29.19 -17.05 45.52
N SER A 20 28.43 -16.33 46.36
CA SER A 20 28.68 -14.90 46.56
C SER A 20 29.89 -14.73 47.47
N LEU A 21 31.07 -14.58 46.87
CA LEU A 21 32.18 -13.93 47.55
C LEU A 21 31.77 -12.48 47.79
N ALA A 22 31.38 -12.19 49.02
CA ALA A 22 31.27 -10.83 49.53
C ALA A 22 32.69 -10.24 49.52
N VAL A 23 33.03 -9.59 48.42
CA VAL A 23 34.08 -8.57 48.42
C VAL A 23 33.47 -7.40 49.16
N GLU A 24 33.81 -7.31 50.44
CA GLU A 24 33.62 -6.15 51.28
C GLU A 24 34.54 -5.04 50.72
N SER A 25 34.07 -4.34 49.69
CA SER A 25 34.67 -3.08 49.30
C SER A 25 34.26 -2.06 50.36
N GLU A 26 35.24 -1.54 51.09
CA GLU A 26 35.07 -0.37 51.95
C GLU A 26 34.24 0.70 51.22
N PRO A 27 33.43 1.51 51.93
CA PRO A 27 32.75 2.63 51.31
C PRO A 27 33.82 3.61 50.81
N ALA A 28 34.25 3.42 49.57
CA ALA A 28 35.06 4.36 48.83
C ALA A 28 34.23 5.65 48.82
N MET A 29 34.64 6.59 49.67
CA MET A 29 34.08 7.93 49.69
C MET A 29 34.04 8.38 48.23
N ARG A 30 32.85 8.73 47.74
CA ARG A 30 32.71 9.25 46.39
C ARG A 30 33.55 10.52 46.31
N ASP A 31 34.71 10.42 45.69
CA ASP A 31 35.52 11.57 45.36
C ASP A 31 34.65 12.51 44.53
N ALA A 32 34.20 13.58 45.16
CA ALA A 32 33.49 14.64 44.48
C ALA A 32 34.47 15.22 43.48
N ALA A 33 34.18 15.03 42.19
CA ALA A 33 35.05 15.51 41.12
C ALA A 33 35.34 17.00 41.33
N THR A 34 36.63 17.34 41.45
CA THR A 34 37.05 18.72 41.62
C THR A 34 36.77 19.51 40.33
N HIS A 35 36.63 20.84 40.44
CA HIS A 35 36.29 21.70 39.30
C HIS A 35 37.26 21.53 38.11
N ASP A 36 38.54 21.33 38.41
CA ASP A 36 39.57 21.09 37.40
C ASP A 36 39.38 19.75 36.67
N GLN A 37 38.93 18.72 37.38
CA GLN A 37 38.63 17.42 36.78
C GLN A 37 37.38 17.50 35.88
N LEU A 38 36.35 18.23 36.31
CA LEU A 38 35.13 18.44 35.51
C LEU A 38 35.42 19.25 34.25
N SER A 39 36.20 20.32 34.35
CA SER A 39 36.57 21.15 33.20
C SER A 39 37.46 20.39 32.21
N HIS A 40 38.38 19.55 32.71
CA HIS A 40 39.19 18.67 31.87
C HIS A 40 38.33 17.62 31.15
N GLN A 41 37.42 16.94 31.86
CA GLN A 41 36.52 15.95 31.27
C GLN A 41 35.60 16.57 30.21
N LEU A 42 35.07 17.77 30.45
CA LEU A 42 34.24 18.48 29.47
C LEU A 42 35.04 18.81 28.21
N ARG A 43 36.29 19.30 28.35
CA ARG A 43 37.16 19.57 27.21
C ARG A 43 37.49 18.31 26.41
N VAL A 44 37.81 17.21 27.08
CA VAL A 44 38.06 15.92 26.43
C VAL A 44 36.81 15.42 25.72
N ALA A 45 35.65 15.45 26.38
CA ALA A 45 34.38 15.03 25.81
C ALA A 45 34.00 15.86 24.58
N ASN A 46 34.22 17.18 24.62
CA ASN A 46 33.90 18.05 23.49
C ASN A 46 34.84 17.83 22.29
N ASN A 47 36.13 17.57 22.55
CA ASN A 47 37.10 17.24 21.50
C ASN A 47 36.89 15.84 20.91
N GLN A 48 36.43 14.89 21.74
CA GLN A 48 36.12 13.52 21.32
C GLN A 48 34.73 13.41 20.70
N ASN A 49 33.90 14.45 20.77
CA ASN A 49 32.54 14.41 20.23
C ASN A 49 32.60 14.36 18.69
N PRO A 50 32.28 13.20 18.08
CA PRO A 50 32.32 13.09 16.63
C PRO A 50 31.21 13.92 15.97
N LEU A 51 30.20 14.34 16.74
CA LEU A 51 29.03 15.06 16.22
C LEU A 51 29.36 16.47 15.70
N VAL A 52 30.42 17.10 16.23
CA VAL A 52 30.86 18.45 15.81
C VAL A 52 31.47 18.44 14.39
N LYS A 53 31.92 17.26 13.92
CA LYS A 53 32.55 17.10 12.59
C LYS A 53 31.55 16.86 11.46
N PHE A 54 30.27 16.64 11.77
CA PHE A 54 29.26 16.51 10.72
C PHE A 54 28.79 17.90 10.29
N THR A 55 28.98 18.19 9.01
CA THR A 55 28.28 19.30 8.35
C THR A 55 26.78 19.00 8.35
N PRO A 56 25.91 19.96 8.70
CA PRO A 56 24.47 19.81 8.52
C PRO A 56 24.18 19.40 7.07
N ALA A 57 23.34 18.39 6.88
CA ALA A 57 22.94 17.97 5.54
C ALA A 57 22.16 19.12 4.87
N GLU A 58 22.74 19.73 3.83
CA GLU A 58 22.06 20.72 3.02
C GLU A 58 21.11 20.00 2.06
N GLY A 59 19.82 20.15 2.30
CA GLY A 59 18.76 19.57 1.48
C GLY A 59 17.39 19.80 2.12
N PRO A 60 16.29 19.72 1.34
CA PRO A 60 14.96 19.64 1.92
C PRO A 60 14.91 18.41 2.83
N ASP A 61 14.26 18.56 3.99
CA ASP A 61 14.13 17.48 4.97
C ASP A 61 13.58 16.21 4.27
N PRO A 62 14.34 15.10 4.25
CA PRO A 62 13.88 13.86 3.61
C PRO A 62 12.59 13.33 4.22
N SER A 63 12.30 13.69 5.47
CA SER A 63 11.06 13.35 6.18
C SER A 63 9.84 14.09 5.63
N THR A 64 10.04 15.18 4.89
CA THR A 64 8.99 15.99 4.24
C THR A 64 8.98 15.74 2.72
N ALA A 65 10.15 15.61 2.09
CA ALA A 65 10.27 15.37 0.65
C ALA A 65 9.72 13.99 0.19
N GLY A 66 9.69 13.01 1.08
CA GLY A 66 9.18 11.67 0.82
C GLY A 66 7.78 11.37 1.36
N GLN A 67 7.04 12.38 1.87
CA GLN A 67 5.69 12.15 2.39
C GLN A 67 4.77 11.71 1.25
N THR A 68 4.44 10.42 1.28
CA THR A 68 3.32 9.89 0.49
C THR A 68 2.06 10.60 0.98
N GLY A 69 1.25 11.09 0.04
CA GLY A 69 0.07 11.89 0.35
C GLY A 69 -0.92 11.15 1.26
N ASP A 70 -1.89 11.88 1.79
CA ASP A 70 -2.93 11.32 2.66
C ASP A 70 -3.60 10.09 2.02
N LEU A 71 -3.59 8.96 2.75
CA LEU A 71 -4.17 7.69 2.32
C LEU A 71 -5.67 7.82 2.04
N ILE A 72 -6.34 8.70 2.79
CA ILE A 72 -7.78 8.97 2.64
C ILE A 72 -8.03 9.74 1.35
N GLY A 73 -7.17 10.72 1.03
CA GLY A 73 -7.25 11.49 -0.22
C GLY A 73 -6.97 10.64 -1.47
N GLY A 74 -6.03 9.70 -1.38
CA GLY A 74 -5.63 8.81 -2.47
C GLY A 74 -6.51 7.58 -2.68
N SER A 75 -7.58 7.41 -1.88
CA SER A 75 -8.41 6.21 -1.89
C SER A 75 -9.91 6.51 -1.93
N ASP A 76 -10.68 5.56 -2.43
CA ASP A 76 -12.13 5.48 -2.27
C ASP A 76 -12.46 4.43 -1.20
N PHE A 77 -13.62 4.58 -0.56
CA PHE A 77 -14.09 3.66 0.46
C PHE A 77 -15.26 2.86 -0.09
N LEU A 78 -15.35 1.58 0.26
CA LEU A 78 -16.57 0.81 0.09
C LEU A 78 -17.03 0.37 1.46
N SER A 79 -18.28 0.70 1.83
CA SER A 79 -18.86 0.37 3.12
C SER A 79 -20.19 -0.35 2.95
N PHE A 80 -20.38 -1.40 3.74
CA PHE A 80 -21.63 -2.15 3.81
C PHE A 80 -21.71 -2.95 5.12
N GLY A 81 -22.86 -2.88 5.80
CA GLY A 81 -23.12 -3.71 6.99
C GLY A 81 -22.11 -3.52 8.13
N GLY A 82 -21.67 -2.29 8.38
CA GLY A 82 -20.68 -1.98 9.43
C GLY A 82 -19.25 -2.41 9.10
N ARG A 83 -18.98 -2.86 7.87
CA ARG A 83 -17.64 -3.15 7.36
C ARG A 83 -17.28 -2.15 6.27
N ALA A 84 -16.01 -1.80 6.19
CA ALA A 84 -15.48 -0.96 5.13
C ALA A 84 -14.18 -1.57 4.55
N THR A 85 -13.87 -1.24 3.30
CA THR A 85 -12.55 -1.50 2.71
C THR A 85 -12.08 -0.26 1.99
N ILE A 86 -10.76 -0.11 1.95
CA ILE A 86 -10.08 0.94 1.19
C ILE A 86 -9.79 0.38 -0.20
N VAL A 87 -10.05 1.18 -1.22
CA VAL A 87 -9.83 0.85 -2.63
C VAL A 87 -9.08 2.02 -3.27
N PRO A 88 -8.07 1.79 -4.13
CA PRO A 88 -7.40 2.89 -4.84
C PRO A 88 -8.39 3.74 -5.66
N LYS A 89 -8.11 5.04 -5.81
CA LYS A 89 -8.88 5.93 -6.68
C LYS A 89 -8.99 5.35 -8.09
N HIS A 90 -10.15 5.50 -8.72
CA HIS A 90 -10.44 5.01 -10.08
C HIS A 90 -10.36 3.48 -10.25
N ALA A 91 -10.28 2.70 -9.18
CA ALA A 91 -10.45 1.25 -9.29
C ALA A 91 -11.92 0.87 -9.52
N ILE A 92 -12.88 1.71 -9.10
CA ILE A 92 -14.30 1.48 -9.33
C ILE A 92 -14.64 1.96 -10.75
N LEU A 93 -15.01 1.03 -11.64
CA LEU A 93 -15.27 1.30 -13.05
C LEU A 93 -16.71 1.74 -13.31
N ASN A 94 -17.67 1.20 -12.55
CA ASN A 94 -19.07 1.56 -12.66
C ASN A 94 -19.77 1.50 -11.30
N ILE A 95 -20.63 2.48 -11.08
CA ILE A 95 -21.41 2.64 -9.86
C ILE A 95 -22.87 2.79 -10.27
N PRO A 96 -23.72 1.78 -10.05
CA PRO A 96 -25.14 1.93 -10.27
C PRO A 96 -25.72 2.89 -9.22
N ALA A 97 -26.68 3.72 -9.62
CA ALA A 97 -27.24 4.78 -8.77
C ALA A 97 -27.76 4.29 -7.40
N GLY A 98 -28.35 3.08 -7.36
CA GLY A 98 -28.86 2.48 -6.13
C GLY A 98 -27.79 1.99 -5.13
N LEU A 99 -26.51 1.97 -5.52
CA LEU A 99 -25.39 1.55 -4.66
C LEU A 99 -24.40 2.67 -4.36
N ALA A 100 -24.67 3.91 -4.81
CA ALA A 100 -23.78 5.05 -4.61
C ALA A 100 -23.54 5.37 -3.12
N ASP A 101 -24.52 5.10 -2.25
CA ASP A 101 -24.41 5.32 -0.81
C ASP A 101 -23.34 4.44 -0.13
N ARG A 102 -22.97 3.32 -0.77
CA ARG A 102 -21.97 2.37 -0.26
C ARG A 102 -20.54 2.82 -0.52
N ILE A 103 -20.32 3.94 -1.19
CA ILE A 103 -18.96 4.42 -1.56
C ILE A 103 -18.42 5.44 -0.55
N LYS A 104 -19.24 5.80 0.43
CA LYS A 104 -18.86 6.71 1.50
C LYS A 104 -18.36 5.91 2.68
N LEU A 105 -17.35 6.42 3.39
CA LEU A 105 -16.94 5.83 4.66
C LEU A 105 -18.05 6.06 5.68
N GLN A 106 -18.64 4.98 6.20
CA GLN A 106 -19.62 5.06 7.28
C GLN A 106 -18.92 5.16 8.63
N PRO A 107 -19.29 6.10 9.51
CA PRO A 107 -18.69 6.23 10.83
C PRO A 107 -18.96 4.97 11.65
N GLY A 108 -17.94 4.49 12.37
CA GLY A 108 -18.02 3.26 13.17
C GLY A 108 -17.90 1.96 12.37
N SER A 109 -17.62 2.03 11.07
CA SER A 109 -17.36 0.84 10.27
C SER A 109 -15.96 0.26 10.55
N ASN A 110 -15.87 -1.07 10.59
CA ASN A 110 -14.61 -1.78 10.75
C ASN A 110 -13.91 -1.94 9.39
N VAL A 111 -12.69 -1.43 9.26
CA VAL A 111 -11.91 -1.55 8.02
C VAL A 111 -11.33 -2.96 7.90
N GLN A 112 -11.68 -3.65 6.83
CA GLN A 112 -11.26 -5.01 6.53
C GLN A 112 -10.37 -5.06 5.29
N THR A 113 -9.71 -6.20 5.10
CA THR A 113 -8.98 -6.46 3.87
C THR A 113 -9.93 -6.63 2.69
N TRP A 114 -9.46 -6.31 1.48
CA TRP A 114 -10.23 -6.46 0.26
C TRP A 114 -10.80 -7.88 0.09
N ALA A 115 -10.00 -8.91 0.36
CA ALA A 115 -10.39 -10.30 0.19
C ALA A 115 -11.60 -10.67 1.07
N GLU A 116 -11.58 -10.26 2.34
CA GLU A 116 -12.67 -10.49 3.30
C GLU A 116 -13.93 -9.69 2.96
N PHE A 117 -13.74 -8.42 2.60
CA PHE A 117 -14.83 -7.54 2.20
C PHE A 117 -15.50 -8.07 0.95
N TYR A 118 -14.73 -8.43 -0.08
CA TYR A 118 -15.26 -8.99 -1.32
C TYR A 118 -15.97 -10.33 -1.08
N ALA A 119 -15.38 -11.24 -0.30
CA ALA A 119 -16.00 -12.53 0.03
C ALA A 119 -17.39 -12.37 0.67
N SER A 120 -17.55 -11.37 1.54
CA SER A 120 -18.83 -11.06 2.20
C SER A 120 -19.84 -10.34 1.30
N ASN A 121 -19.38 -9.71 0.21
CA ASN A 121 -20.17 -8.78 -0.61
C ASN A 121 -20.30 -9.19 -2.09
N ARG A 122 -20.03 -10.47 -2.42
CA ARG A 122 -20.11 -10.99 -3.80
C ARG A 122 -21.48 -10.84 -4.49
N GLY A 123 -22.55 -10.63 -3.71
CA GLY A 123 -23.89 -10.45 -4.26
C GLY A 123 -24.11 -9.15 -5.01
N TRP A 124 -23.26 -8.14 -4.80
CA TRP A 124 -23.41 -6.81 -5.42
C TRP A 124 -22.11 -6.20 -5.94
N ILE A 125 -20.97 -6.88 -5.75
CA ILE A 125 -19.67 -6.49 -6.27
C ILE A 125 -19.25 -7.48 -7.35
N THR A 126 -18.85 -6.96 -8.50
CA THR A 126 -18.26 -7.73 -9.60
C THR A 126 -16.84 -7.25 -9.84
N THR A 127 -15.89 -8.19 -9.92
CA THR A 127 -14.50 -7.88 -10.24
C THR A 127 -14.23 -8.07 -11.73
N VAL A 128 -13.46 -7.15 -12.33
CA VAL A 128 -12.96 -7.28 -13.70
C VAL A 128 -11.45 -7.27 -13.63
N GLU A 129 -10.83 -8.35 -14.08
CA GLU A 129 -9.37 -8.42 -14.19
C GLU A 129 -8.90 -7.49 -15.33
N VAL A 130 -7.98 -6.59 -14.98
CA VAL A 130 -7.40 -5.60 -15.89
C VAL A 130 -5.90 -5.84 -15.97
N SER A 131 -5.32 -5.76 -17.16
CA SER A 131 -3.87 -5.90 -17.32
C SER A 131 -3.14 -4.66 -16.79
N ARG A 132 -1.88 -4.81 -16.39
CA ARG A 132 -1.06 -3.66 -15.97
C ARG A 132 -1.00 -2.55 -17.02
N VAL A 133 -0.89 -2.91 -18.30
CA VAL A 133 -0.81 -1.95 -19.42
C VAL A 133 -2.12 -1.17 -19.57
N GLN A 134 -3.26 -1.82 -19.32
CA GLN A 134 -4.57 -1.17 -19.31
C GLN A 134 -4.75 -0.26 -18.08
N ALA A 135 -4.31 -0.70 -16.89
CA ALA A 135 -4.36 0.09 -15.67
C ALA A 135 -3.53 1.37 -15.77
N GLU A 136 -2.38 1.32 -16.46
CA GLU A 136 -1.54 2.49 -16.76
C GLU A 136 -2.16 3.47 -17.79
N GLY A 137 -3.32 3.11 -18.36
CA GLY A 137 -4.02 3.93 -19.36
C GLY A 137 -3.38 3.89 -20.75
N ASN A 138 -2.48 2.94 -21.01
CA ASN A 138 -1.79 2.78 -22.30
C ASN A 138 -2.63 1.99 -23.32
N GLN A 139 -3.57 1.17 -22.85
CA GLN A 139 -4.47 0.37 -23.69
C GLN A 139 -5.92 0.52 -23.25
N ALA A 140 -6.83 0.70 -24.21
CA ALA A 140 -8.26 0.73 -23.95
C ALA A 140 -8.79 -0.62 -23.46
N LEU A 141 -9.79 -0.57 -22.57
CA LEU A 141 -10.60 -1.74 -22.26
C LEU A 141 -11.40 -2.14 -23.51
N ALA A 142 -11.54 -3.44 -23.75
CA ALA A 142 -12.34 -3.94 -24.87
C ALA A 142 -13.75 -3.35 -24.83
N GLU A 143 -14.24 -2.86 -25.96
CA GLU A 143 -15.53 -2.15 -26.01
C GLU A 143 -16.70 -3.00 -25.51
N GLU A 144 -16.64 -4.31 -25.72
CA GLU A 144 -17.61 -5.28 -25.22
C GLU A 144 -17.66 -5.31 -23.69
N LEU A 145 -16.50 -5.23 -23.03
CA LEU A 145 -16.41 -5.14 -21.58
C LEU A 145 -16.98 -3.82 -21.10
N THR A 146 -16.61 -2.70 -21.72
CA THR A 146 -17.16 -1.38 -21.36
C THR A 146 -18.68 -1.34 -21.48
N LYS A 147 -19.25 -1.91 -22.55
CA LYS A 147 -20.71 -2.04 -22.74
C LYS A 147 -21.35 -2.91 -21.66
N ARG A 148 -20.70 -4.02 -21.26
CA ARG A 148 -21.18 -4.90 -20.19
C ARG A 148 -21.14 -4.19 -18.84
N ILE A 149 -20.05 -3.48 -18.56
CA ILE A 149 -19.83 -2.71 -17.34
C ILE A 149 -20.93 -1.64 -17.20
N GLY A 150 -21.20 -0.86 -18.25
CA GLY A 150 -22.25 0.18 -18.22
C GLY A 150 -23.68 -0.37 -18.02
N LYS A 151 -23.94 -1.62 -18.38
CA LYS A 151 -25.25 -2.28 -18.18
C LYS A 151 -25.37 -3.02 -16.85
N SER A 152 -24.28 -3.16 -16.10
CA SER A 152 -24.26 -3.92 -14.87
C SER A 152 -25.01 -3.20 -13.75
N SER A 153 -25.81 -3.95 -12.98
CA SER A 153 -26.50 -3.47 -11.77
C SER A 153 -25.66 -3.61 -10.51
N SER A 154 -24.43 -4.09 -10.64
CA SER A 154 -23.47 -4.34 -9.57
C SER A 154 -22.35 -3.30 -9.63
N VAL A 155 -21.71 -3.04 -8.49
CA VAL A 155 -20.49 -2.21 -8.47
C VAL A 155 -19.38 -3.00 -9.13
N VAL A 156 -18.76 -2.42 -10.16
CA VAL A 156 -17.66 -3.06 -10.88
C VAL A 156 -16.33 -2.50 -10.38
N VAL A 157 -15.47 -3.38 -9.89
CA VAL A 157 -14.13 -3.03 -9.40
C VAL A 157 -13.08 -3.67 -10.30
N ALA A 158 -12.11 -2.88 -10.74
CA ALA A 158 -10.93 -3.34 -11.46
C ALA A 158 -9.97 -4.05 -10.51
N THR A 159 -9.58 -5.27 -10.86
CA THR A 159 -8.62 -6.07 -10.10
C THR A 159 -7.42 -6.45 -10.96
N TYR A 160 -6.28 -6.64 -10.32
CA TYR A 160 -5.09 -7.25 -10.90
C TYR A 160 -4.55 -8.27 -9.91
N GLN A 161 -4.49 -9.53 -10.33
CA GLN A 161 -4.06 -10.64 -9.46
C GLN A 161 -4.93 -10.76 -8.18
N GLY A 162 -6.23 -10.46 -8.30
CA GLY A 162 -7.18 -10.54 -7.20
C GLY A 162 -7.19 -9.36 -6.22
N GLY A 163 -6.29 -8.38 -6.38
CA GLY A 163 -6.29 -7.13 -5.61
C GLY A 163 -6.86 -5.95 -6.41
N PRO A 164 -7.49 -4.95 -5.77
CA PRO A 164 -8.04 -3.80 -6.48
C PRO A 164 -6.91 -2.91 -7.02
N ILE A 165 -7.04 -2.43 -8.26
CA ILE A 165 -6.04 -1.61 -8.94
C ILE A 165 -6.66 -0.33 -9.51
N SER A 166 -5.93 0.78 -9.44
CA SER A 166 -6.33 2.02 -10.08
C SER A 166 -6.23 1.91 -11.60
N VAL A 167 -7.28 2.33 -12.33
CA VAL A 167 -7.26 2.41 -13.79
C VAL A 167 -7.22 3.87 -14.19
N LEU A 168 -6.10 4.27 -14.80
CA LEU A 168 -5.95 5.63 -15.30
C LEU A 168 -6.82 5.84 -16.54
N PRO A 169 -7.44 7.04 -16.67
CA PRO A 169 -8.07 7.43 -17.93
C PRO A 169 -7.09 7.30 -19.08
N LEU A 170 -7.59 6.85 -20.24
CA LEU A 170 -6.75 6.67 -21.41
C LEU A 170 -6.03 7.98 -21.76
N LYS A 171 -4.70 7.89 -21.87
CA LYS A 171 -3.92 8.96 -22.47
C LYS A 171 -4.31 8.97 -23.94
N VAL A 172 -5.21 9.83 -24.34
CA VAL A 172 -5.51 10.06 -25.75
C VAL A 172 -4.19 10.48 -26.39
N PRO A 173 -3.55 9.69 -27.28
CA PRO A 173 -2.54 10.27 -28.13
C PRO A 173 -3.31 11.30 -28.97
N ALA A 174 -2.90 12.57 -28.90
CA ALA A 174 -3.45 13.60 -29.75
C ALA A 174 -3.45 13.09 -31.20
N GLN A 175 -4.65 12.81 -31.71
CA GLN A 175 -4.99 12.54 -33.10
C GLN A 175 -3.97 11.70 -33.89
N ALA A 176 -4.17 10.39 -33.95
CA ALA A 176 -3.83 9.67 -35.17
C ALA A 176 -4.78 10.18 -36.27
N VAL A 177 -4.33 11.19 -37.01
CA VAL A 177 -4.90 11.57 -38.31
C VAL A 177 -5.04 10.28 -39.13
N PRO A 178 -6.21 9.96 -39.69
CA PRO A 178 -6.36 8.77 -40.52
C PRO A 178 -5.53 8.91 -41.80
N ALA A 179 -4.32 8.35 -41.80
CA ALA A 179 -3.56 8.03 -43.01
C ALA A 179 -4.24 6.84 -43.70
N GLY A 180 -5.35 7.11 -44.38
CA GLY A 180 -6.20 6.06 -44.94
C GLY A 180 -7.22 6.58 -45.95
N ALA A 181 -6.83 7.50 -46.84
CA ALA A 181 -7.63 7.91 -47.98
C ALA A 181 -6.73 8.21 -49.19
N ALA A 182 -6.01 7.19 -49.68
CA ALA A 182 -5.31 7.27 -50.96
C ALA A 182 -5.06 5.88 -51.55
N ASN A 183 -6.11 5.10 -51.82
CA ASN A 183 -6.03 4.11 -52.90
C ASN A 183 -7.42 3.63 -53.34
N ALA A 184 -8.06 4.42 -54.22
CA ALA A 184 -9.23 3.97 -54.98
C ALA A 184 -9.34 4.78 -56.28
N GLN A 185 -8.38 4.62 -57.20
CA GLN A 185 -8.51 5.15 -58.56
C GLN A 185 -7.48 4.52 -59.52
N LYS A 186 -7.61 3.23 -59.87
CA LYS A 186 -7.15 2.72 -61.19
C LYS A 186 -7.59 1.29 -61.55
N THR A 187 -8.87 1.06 -61.79
CA THR A 187 -9.30 -0.08 -62.65
C THR A 187 -10.69 0.18 -63.22
N ALA A 188 -10.77 0.71 -64.45
CA ALA A 188 -11.85 0.45 -65.41
C ALA A 188 -11.65 1.31 -66.67
N THR A 189 -10.88 0.80 -67.64
CA THR A 189 -11.06 1.17 -69.05
C THR A 189 -11.22 -0.12 -69.82
N THR A 190 -12.47 -0.56 -69.94
CA THR A 190 -12.91 -1.57 -70.90
C THR A 190 -13.28 -0.83 -72.17
N GLN A 191 -12.50 -1.06 -73.24
CA GLN A 191 -12.68 -0.44 -74.55
C GLN A 191 -12.92 -1.56 -75.57
N LYS A 192 -14.18 -1.72 -76.01
CA LYS A 192 -14.63 -2.36 -77.27
C LYS A 192 -16.16 -2.19 -77.38
N PRO A 193 -16.82 -2.18 -78.55
CA PRO A 193 -16.35 -2.28 -79.94
C PRO A 193 -16.32 -0.99 -80.75
#